data_AF-A0A257LM86-F1
#
_entry.id   AF-A0A257LM86-F1
#
_cell.length_a   1.000
_cell.length_b   1.000
_cell.length_c   1.000
_cell.angle_alpha   90.00
_cell.angle_beta   90.00
_cell.angle_gamma   90.00
#
_symmetry.space_group_name_H-M   'P 1'
#
loop_
_entity.id
_entity.type
_entity.pdbx_description
1 polymer ?
#
loop_
_entity_poly.entity_id
_entity_poly.type
_entity_poly.pdbx_seq_one_letter_code
_entity_poly.pdbx_strand_id
1 'polypeptide(L)'
;AGETEWRRLGDIPEFNGTADATTPPTLTAAPAPAGTAAAGSLVPADRLMRLASAALDFFISVLCATPGALVLGTAFLDIVIAVARGQQPDVSQINPGRLLIGFALLGLASFTLLLVQIYLVSTRGQTIAKRILGLRIVRYTDGSNPGFVHGWLLRALVPGIIGILPMVGNVFTIVNY
;
A
#
# COMPACT_ATOMS: atom_id res chain seq x y z
N ALA A 1 -19.28 57.62 21.78
CA ALA A 1 -19.76 56.53 22.65
C ALA A 1 -19.90 55.31 21.76
N GLY A 2 -19.04 54.30 21.93
CA GLY A 2 -18.98 53.12 21.07
C GLY A 2 -19.99 52.08 21.54
N GLU A 3 -20.91 51.70 20.66
CA GLU A 3 -21.99 50.76 20.94
C GLU A 3 -21.41 49.37 21.25
N THR A 4 -21.29 49.08 22.54
CA THR A 4 -20.94 47.77 23.11
C THR A 4 -22.20 47.09 23.62
N GLU A 5 -23.26 47.14 22.82
CA GLU A 5 -24.53 46.49 23.13
C GLU A 5 -24.55 45.09 22.47
N TRP A 6 -24.60 44.05 23.30
CA TRP A 6 -24.69 42.68 22.83
C TRP A 6 -26.05 42.44 22.15
N ARG A 7 -26.05 42.37 20.82
CA ARG A 7 -27.22 42.05 19.99
C ARG A 7 -27.24 40.59 19.58
N ARG A 8 -28.42 40.00 19.40
CA ARG A 8 -28.52 38.63 18.86
C ARG A 8 -28.24 38.67 17.37
N LEU A 9 -27.72 37.57 16.83
CA LEU A 9 -27.31 37.48 15.42
C LEU A 9 -28.46 37.79 14.44
N GLY A 10 -29.72 37.53 14.84
CA GLY A 10 -30.92 37.83 14.06
C GLY A 10 -31.38 39.29 14.11
N ASP A 11 -30.84 40.12 15.02
CA ASP A 11 -31.15 41.55 15.11
C ASP A 11 -30.28 42.38 14.15
N ILE A 12 -29.30 41.74 13.50
CA ILE A 12 -28.39 42.37 12.55
C ILE A 12 -29.00 42.19 11.15
N PRO A 13 -29.38 43.28 10.46
CA PRO A 13 -30.09 43.21 9.17
C PRO A 13 -29.29 42.49 8.08
N GLU A 14 -27.97 42.50 8.16
CA GLU A 14 -27.04 41.80 7.25
C GLU A 14 -27.20 40.27 7.31
N PHE A 15 -27.63 39.72 8.45
CA PHE A 15 -27.87 38.29 8.66
C PHE A 15 -29.35 37.93 8.62
N ASN A 16 -30.22 38.93 8.48
CA ASN A 16 -31.68 38.78 8.38
C ASN A 16 -32.19 38.89 6.93
N GLY A 17 -31.25 38.97 5.97
CA GLY A 17 -31.59 38.89 4.55
C GLY A 17 -32.18 37.52 4.24
N THR A 18 -33.35 37.53 3.60
CA THR A 18 -33.87 36.39 2.84
C THR A 18 -32.93 36.14 1.65
N ALA A 19 -31.73 35.66 1.93
CA ALA A 19 -30.97 34.94 0.92
C ALA A 19 -31.86 33.74 0.58
N ASP A 20 -32.37 33.69 -0.65
CA ASP A 20 -32.98 32.50 -1.22
C ASP A 20 -31.98 31.35 -1.05
N ALA A 21 -32.13 30.61 0.05
CA ALA A 21 -31.22 29.55 0.47
C ALA A 21 -31.33 28.30 -0.42
N THR A 22 -31.98 28.42 -1.58
CA THR A 22 -32.26 27.34 -2.51
C THR A 22 -31.36 27.29 -3.73
N THR A 23 -30.48 28.27 -3.96
CA THR A 23 -29.51 28.19 -5.05
C THR A 23 -28.09 28.37 -4.52
N PRO A 24 -27.34 27.28 -4.28
CA PRO A 24 -25.90 27.38 -4.06
C PRO A 24 -25.24 28.08 -5.25
N PRO A 25 -24.21 28.91 -5.04
CA PRO A 25 -23.51 29.58 -6.12
C PRO A 25 -22.93 28.54 -7.07
N THR A 26 -23.45 28.49 -8.29
CA THR A 26 -22.96 27.62 -9.35
C THR A 26 -21.56 28.11 -9.74
N LEU A 27 -20.52 27.48 -9.20
CA LEU A 27 -19.18 27.59 -9.75
C LEU A 27 -19.24 27.06 -11.18
N THR A 28 -19.15 27.94 -12.17
CA THR A 28 -19.07 27.54 -13.58
C THR A 28 -17.83 26.66 -13.74
N ALA A 29 -18.04 25.34 -13.78
CA ALA A 29 -16.95 24.39 -13.95
C ALA A 29 -16.24 24.68 -15.28
N ALA A 30 -14.92 24.80 -15.22
CA ALA A 30 -14.08 24.89 -16.42
C ALA A 30 -14.44 23.74 -17.38
N PRO A 31 -14.45 23.96 -18.71
CA PRO A 31 -14.80 22.92 -19.66
C PRO A 31 -13.85 21.74 -19.46
N ALA A 32 -14.43 20.59 -19.10
CA ALA A 32 -13.69 19.36 -18.89
C ALA A 32 -12.95 18.99 -20.18
N PRO A 33 -11.68 18.55 -20.12
CA PRO A 33 -10.96 18.09 -21.30
C PRO A 33 -11.76 16.96 -21.96
N ALA A 34 -12.01 17.10 -23.27
CA ALA A 34 -12.73 16.14 -24.08
C ALA A 34 -11.98 14.78 -24.05
N GLY A 35 -12.44 13.88 -23.20
CA GLY A 35 -11.79 12.59 -22.97
C GLY A 35 -12.33 11.78 -21.80
N THR A 36 -13.28 12.29 -21.02
CA THR A 36 -13.94 11.52 -19.96
C THR A 36 -14.90 10.50 -20.58
N ALA A 37 -14.35 9.35 -20.99
CA ALA A 37 -15.12 8.16 -21.22
C ALA A 37 -15.97 7.91 -19.96
N ALA A 38 -17.28 7.79 -20.15
CA ALA A 38 -18.26 7.59 -19.09
C ALA A 38 -17.79 6.49 -18.13
N ALA A 39 -17.29 6.88 -16.97
CA ALA A 39 -16.94 5.94 -15.92
C ALA A 39 -18.26 5.35 -15.43
N GLY A 40 -18.58 4.14 -15.89
CA GLY A 40 -19.66 3.34 -15.31
C GLY A 40 -19.49 3.31 -13.80
N SER A 41 -20.59 3.35 -13.04
CA SER A 41 -20.58 3.46 -11.57
C SER A 41 -19.71 2.36 -10.95
N LEU A 42 -18.46 2.69 -10.66
CA LEU A 42 -17.52 1.77 -10.02
C LEU A 42 -17.91 1.65 -8.56
N VAL A 43 -18.42 0.49 -8.16
CA VAL A 43 -18.73 0.21 -6.75
C VAL A 43 -17.42 -0.01 -5.99
N PRO A 44 -17.13 0.77 -4.94
CA PRO A 44 -15.95 0.56 -4.13
C PRO A 44 -15.97 -0.82 -3.47
N ALA A 45 -14.87 -1.56 -3.60
CA ALA A 45 -14.77 -2.87 -2.97
C ALA A 45 -14.75 -2.78 -1.44
N ASP A 46 -15.50 -3.68 -0.78
CA ASP A 46 -15.62 -3.79 0.67
C ASP A 46 -14.28 -4.02 1.38
N ARG A 47 -14.25 -3.65 2.67
CA ARG A 47 -13.05 -3.78 3.52
C ARG A 47 -12.58 -5.24 3.62
N LEU A 48 -13.50 -6.19 3.74
CA LEU A 48 -13.19 -7.62 3.78
C LEU A 48 -12.63 -8.13 2.45
N MET A 49 -13.13 -7.64 1.31
CA MET A 49 -12.58 -7.98 -0.01
C MET A 49 -11.13 -7.52 -0.15
N ARG A 50 -10.80 -6.36 0.41
CA ARG A 50 -9.42 -5.84 0.44
C ARG A 50 -8.54 -6.69 1.37
N LEU A 51 -9.03 -7.08 2.54
CA LEU A 51 -8.32 -7.98 3.45
C LEU A 51 -8.08 -9.36 2.82
N ALA A 52 -9.10 -9.95 2.21
CA ALA A 52 -9.00 -11.22 1.50
C ALA A 52 -7.98 -11.16 0.36
N SER A 53 -7.94 -10.05 -0.38
CA SER A 53 -6.92 -9.84 -1.41
C SER A 53 -5.50 -9.80 -0.83
N ALA A 54 -5.31 -9.12 0.32
CA ALA A 54 -4.02 -9.06 0.99
C ALA A 54 -3.59 -10.41 1.57
N ALA A 55 -4.52 -11.17 2.16
CA ALA A 55 -4.27 -12.52 2.66
C ALA A 55 -3.86 -13.46 1.52
N LEU A 56 -4.54 -13.38 0.36
CA LEU A 56 -4.22 -14.22 -0.79
C LEU A 56 -2.88 -13.82 -1.44
N ASP A 57 -2.57 -12.53 -1.53
CA ASP A 57 -1.24 -12.07 -1.97
C ASP A 57 -0.14 -12.59 -1.00
N PHE A 58 -0.41 -12.64 0.32
CA PHE A 58 0.49 -13.26 1.30
C PHE A 58 0.65 -14.76 1.07
N PHE A 59 -0.43 -15.51 0.87
CA PHE A 59 -0.36 -16.95 0.57
C PHE A 59 0.42 -17.24 -0.70
N ILE A 60 0.22 -16.48 -1.78
CA ILE A 60 0.97 -16.63 -3.04
C ILE A 60 2.46 -16.37 -2.80
N SER A 61 2.78 -15.36 -1.99
CA SER A 61 4.16 -15.03 -1.62
C SER A 61 4.82 -16.16 -0.83
N VAL A 62 4.11 -16.73 0.15
CA VAL A 62 4.56 -17.89 0.94
C VAL A 62 4.77 -19.11 0.05
N LEU A 63 3.82 -19.40 -0.86
CA LEU A 63 3.91 -20.53 -1.78
C LEU A 63 5.14 -20.41 -2.70
N CYS A 64 5.41 -19.20 -3.19
CA CYS A 64 6.56 -18.92 -4.05
C CYS A 64 7.89 -19.00 -3.29
N ALA A 65 7.92 -18.61 -2.01
CA ALA A 65 9.09 -18.72 -1.14
C ALA A 65 9.34 -20.16 -0.65
N THR A 66 8.33 -21.03 -0.69
CA THR A 66 8.37 -22.41 -0.20
C THR A 66 9.55 -23.24 -0.75
N PRO A 67 9.81 -23.31 -2.07
CA PRO A 67 10.92 -24.12 -2.58
C PRO A 67 12.30 -23.67 -2.04
N GLY A 68 12.54 -22.37 -1.91
CA GLY A 68 13.78 -21.87 -1.32
C GLY A 68 13.86 -22.15 0.19
N ALA A 69 12.74 -22.05 0.90
CA ALA A 69 12.64 -22.40 2.31
C ALA A 69 12.84 -23.92 2.56
N LEU A 70 12.34 -24.79 1.68
CA LEU A 70 12.55 -26.23 1.75
C LEU A 70 14.01 -26.62 1.52
N VAL A 71 14.68 -25.94 0.59
CA VAL A 71 16.13 -26.13 0.36
C VAL A 71 16.93 -25.70 1.59
N LEU A 72 16.59 -24.58 2.22
CA LEU A 72 17.21 -24.14 3.47
C LEU A 72 16.85 -25.07 4.66
N GLY A 73 15.67 -25.67 4.66
CA GLY A 73 15.22 -26.65 5.66
C GLY A 73 15.16 -26.08 7.09
N THR A 74 15.53 -26.89 8.08
CA THR A 74 15.56 -26.49 9.50
C THR A 74 16.58 -25.40 9.79
N ALA A 75 17.65 -25.28 8.98
CA ALA A 75 18.68 -24.28 9.17
C ALA A 75 18.14 -22.83 9.11
N PHE A 76 17.10 -22.58 8.30
CA PHE A 76 16.42 -21.28 8.30
C PHE A 76 15.72 -21.01 9.63
N LEU A 77 14.96 -21.99 10.13
CA LEU A 77 14.24 -21.86 11.39
C LEU A 77 15.20 -21.71 12.56
N ASP A 78 16.31 -22.45 12.56
CA ASP A 78 17.34 -22.35 13.59
C ASP A 78 18.00 -20.97 13.60
N ILE A 79 18.29 -20.39 12.42
CA ILE A 79 18.80 -19.02 12.31
C ILE A 79 17.77 -18.01 12.84
N VAL A 80 16.50 -18.12 12.42
CA VAL A 80 15.45 -17.19 12.85
C VAL A 80 15.20 -17.28 14.36
N ILE A 81 15.16 -18.49 14.92
CA ILE A 81 14.96 -18.71 16.35
C ILE A 81 16.19 -18.25 17.14
N ALA A 82 17.41 -18.50 16.67
CA ALA A 82 18.63 -18.02 17.30
C ALA A 82 18.66 -16.49 17.33
N VAL A 83 18.37 -15.83 16.21
CA VAL A 83 18.27 -14.36 16.12
C VAL A 83 17.16 -13.82 17.04
N ALA A 84 15.98 -14.45 17.06
CA ALA A 84 14.88 -14.06 17.93
C ALA A 84 15.21 -14.21 19.42
N ARG A 85 16.14 -15.10 19.78
CA ARG A 85 16.64 -15.33 21.13
C ARG A 85 17.94 -14.55 21.44
N GLY A 86 18.44 -13.75 20.49
CA GLY A 86 19.72 -13.04 20.63
C GLY A 86 20.95 -13.97 20.69
N GLN A 87 20.81 -15.23 20.26
CA GLN A 87 21.90 -16.20 20.21
C GLN A 87 22.61 -16.12 18.85
N GLN A 88 23.93 -16.30 18.85
CA GLN A 88 24.70 -16.41 17.61
C GLN A 88 24.28 -17.71 16.91
N PRO A 89 23.76 -17.66 15.67
CA PRO A 89 23.45 -18.88 14.93
C PRO A 89 24.75 -19.65 14.67
N ASP A 90 24.76 -20.93 15.00
CA ASP A 90 25.91 -21.80 14.75
C ASP A 90 25.96 -22.18 13.26
N VAL A 91 26.52 -21.27 12.47
CA VAL A 91 26.69 -21.41 11.01
C VAL A 91 27.75 -22.44 10.63
N SER A 92 28.51 -22.96 11.60
CA SER A 92 29.60 -23.91 11.35
C SER A 92 29.12 -25.30 10.94
N GLN A 93 27.90 -25.68 11.37
CA GLN A 93 27.28 -26.95 11.05
C GLN A 93 26.49 -26.93 9.72
N ILE A 94 26.32 -25.74 9.14
CA ILE A 94 25.50 -25.56 7.94
C ILE A 94 26.40 -25.63 6.70
N ASN A 95 26.07 -26.54 5.77
CA ASN A 95 26.81 -26.66 4.52
C ASN A 95 26.69 -25.34 3.71
N PRO A 96 27.82 -24.64 3.42
CA PRO A 96 27.79 -23.34 2.77
C PRO A 96 27.17 -23.39 1.36
N GLY A 97 27.29 -24.52 0.66
CA GLY A 97 26.63 -24.71 -0.65
C GLY A 97 25.11 -24.72 -0.53
N ARG A 98 24.55 -25.28 0.55
CA ARG A 98 23.10 -25.33 0.80
C ARG A 98 22.55 -23.94 1.15
N LEU A 99 23.30 -23.17 1.93
CA LEU A 99 22.96 -21.77 2.22
C LEU A 99 22.94 -20.93 0.95
N LEU A 100 24.01 -21.01 0.14
CA LEU A 100 24.10 -20.25 -1.12
C LEU A 100 22.96 -20.59 -2.07
N ILE A 101 22.71 -21.87 -2.32
CA ILE A 101 21.66 -22.30 -3.25
C ILE A 101 20.27 -21.90 -2.73
N GLY A 102 19.99 -22.10 -1.44
CA GLY A 102 18.68 -21.79 -0.90
C GLY A 102 18.41 -20.27 -0.82
N PHE A 103 19.40 -19.44 -0.46
CA PHE A 103 19.26 -17.98 -0.53
C PHE A 103 19.18 -17.48 -1.98
N ALA A 104 19.93 -18.06 -2.92
CA ALA A 104 19.84 -17.71 -4.33
C ALA A 104 18.45 -18.03 -4.89
N LEU A 105 17.88 -19.20 -4.56
CA LEU A 105 16.53 -19.58 -4.97
C LEU A 105 15.46 -18.69 -4.34
N LEU A 106 15.55 -18.41 -3.04
CA LEU A 106 14.63 -17.50 -2.34
C LEU A 106 14.69 -16.08 -2.93
N GLY A 107 15.91 -15.56 -3.13
CA GLY A 107 16.15 -14.24 -3.70
C GLY A 107 15.63 -14.15 -5.13
N LEU A 108 15.96 -15.13 -5.98
CA LEU A 108 15.49 -15.16 -7.36
C LEU A 108 13.96 -15.27 -7.44
N ALA A 109 13.34 -16.19 -6.70
CA ALA A 109 11.89 -16.36 -6.69
C ALA A 109 11.17 -15.09 -6.20
N SER A 110 11.65 -14.50 -5.11
CA SER A 110 11.08 -13.26 -4.56
C SER A 110 11.25 -12.09 -5.53
N PHE A 111 12.41 -11.98 -6.17
CA PHE A 111 12.70 -10.93 -7.14
C PHE A 111 11.84 -11.06 -8.41
N THR A 112 11.70 -12.28 -8.94
CA THR A 112 10.80 -12.54 -10.07
C THR A 112 9.35 -12.22 -9.71
N LEU A 113 8.87 -12.62 -8.54
CA LEU A 113 7.52 -12.31 -8.07
C LEU A 113 7.31 -10.80 -7.95
N LEU A 114 8.29 -10.08 -7.39
CA LEU A 114 8.27 -8.63 -7.27
C LEU A 114 8.13 -7.96 -8.64
N LEU A 115 8.95 -8.35 -9.63
CA LEU A 115 8.89 -7.78 -10.98
C LEU A 115 7.53 -8.03 -11.65
N VAL A 116 6.99 -9.25 -11.52
CA VAL A 116 5.67 -9.59 -12.05
C VAL A 116 4.59 -8.74 -11.38
N GLN A 117 4.67 -8.56 -10.06
CA GLN A 117 3.68 -7.77 -9.32
C GLN A 117 3.77 -6.28 -9.65
N ILE A 118 4.98 -5.74 -9.83
CA ILE A 118 5.22 -4.39 -10.35
C ILE A 118 4.57 -4.23 -11.72
N TYR A 119 4.85 -5.14 -12.66
CA TYR A 119 4.33 -5.08 -14.01
C TYR A 119 2.79 -5.12 -14.02
N LEU A 120 2.19 -6.04 -13.26
CA LEU A 120 0.74 -6.22 -13.21
C LEU A 120 0.02 -5.03 -12.57
N VAL A 121 0.57 -4.49 -11.48
CA VAL A 121 0.01 -3.30 -10.81
C VAL A 121 0.15 -2.07 -11.69
N SER A 122 1.27 -1.92 -12.40
CA SER A 122 1.55 -0.74 -13.21
C SER A 122 0.75 -0.70 -14.51
N THR A 123 0.58 -1.84 -15.16
CA THR A 123 -0.12 -1.94 -16.45
C THR A 123 -1.62 -2.14 -16.31
N ARG A 124 -2.06 -2.88 -15.27
CA ARG A 124 -3.45 -3.31 -15.11
C ARG A 124 -4.09 -2.87 -13.79
N GLY A 125 -3.34 -2.30 -12.86
CA GLY A 125 -3.85 -1.93 -11.53
C GLY A 125 -4.25 -3.14 -10.67
N GLN A 126 -3.72 -4.32 -10.98
CA GLN A 126 -4.12 -5.59 -10.34
C GLN A 126 -2.92 -6.31 -9.75
N THR A 127 -3.17 -7.01 -8.64
CA THR A 127 -2.29 -8.09 -8.15
C THR A 127 -2.89 -9.43 -8.56
N ILE A 128 -2.13 -10.52 -8.43
CA ILE A 128 -2.63 -11.86 -8.76
C ILE A 128 -3.88 -12.17 -7.94
N ALA A 129 -3.85 -11.87 -6.63
CA ALA A 129 -5.01 -12.05 -5.76
C ALA A 129 -6.21 -11.20 -6.18
N LYS A 130 -5.98 -9.93 -6.53
CA LYS A 130 -7.06 -9.06 -7.00
C LYS A 130 -7.68 -9.55 -8.30
N ARG A 131 -6.88 -10.15 -9.18
CA ARG A 131 -7.39 -10.76 -10.42
C ARG A 131 -8.30 -11.95 -10.12
N ILE A 132 -7.95 -12.78 -9.14
CA ILE A 132 -8.79 -13.90 -8.70
C ILE A 132 -10.12 -13.39 -8.10
N LEU A 133 -10.07 -12.30 -7.33
CA LEU A 133 -11.25 -11.70 -6.69
C LEU A 133 -12.03 -10.71 -7.58
N GLY A 134 -11.65 -10.56 -8.85
CA GLY A 134 -12.29 -9.61 -9.78
C GLY A 134 -12.11 -8.12 -9.42
N LEU A 135 -11.13 -7.79 -8.58
CA LEU A 135 -10.84 -6.44 -8.11
C LEU A 135 -9.87 -5.71 -9.05
N ARG A 136 -10.01 -4.39 -9.18
CA ARG A 136 -9.09 -3.53 -9.93
C ARG A 136 -8.88 -2.20 -9.21
N ILE A 137 -7.62 -1.75 -9.13
CA ILE A 137 -7.30 -0.39 -8.70
C ILE A 137 -7.39 0.51 -9.92
N VAL A 138 -8.15 1.59 -9.80
CA VAL A 138 -8.34 2.61 -10.84
C VAL A 138 -8.25 4.00 -10.24
N ARG A 139 -7.99 5.01 -11.07
CA ARG A 139 -8.04 6.42 -10.65
C ARG A 139 -9.50 6.85 -10.43
N TYR A 140 -9.74 7.66 -9.40
CA TYR A 140 -11.06 8.20 -9.08
C TYR A 140 -11.59 9.17 -10.14
N THR A 141 -10.72 9.83 -10.91
CA THR A 141 -11.11 10.83 -11.91
C THR A 141 -11.69 10.21 -13.17
N ASP A 142 -11.03 9.19 -13.72
CA ASP A 142 -11.33 8.68 -15.07
C ASP A 142 -11.46 7.15 -15.15
N GLY A 143 -11.36 6.44 -14.01
CA GLY A 143 -11.37 4.96 -14.00
C GLY A 143 -10.18 4.31 -14.71
N SER A 144 -9.19 5.12 -15.13
CA SER A 144 -8.00 4.67 -15.84
C SER A 144 -7.03 3.91 -14.94
N ASN A 145 -6.12 3.14 -15.54
CA ASN A 145 -5.11 2.39 -14.79
C ASN A 145 -4.21 3.36 -13.99
N PRO A 146 -3.82 2.99 -12.75
CA PRO A 146 -3.06 3.87 -11.87
C PRO A 146 -1.65 4.19 -12.42
N GLY A 147 -1.11 3.37 -13.34
CA GLY A 147 0.23 3.53 -13.90
C GLY A 147 1.32 3.12 -12.92
N PHE A 148 2.58 3.11 -13.36
CA PHE A 148 3.72 2.69 -12.53
C PHE A 148 3.94 3.61 -11.30
N VAL A 149 3.97 4.93 -11.53
CA VAL A 149 4.29 5.91 -10.49
C VAL A 149 3.23 5.93 -9.38
N HIS A 150 1.96 6.07 -9.72
CA HIS A 150 0.91 6.13 -8.69
C HIS A 150 0.49 4.75 -8.18
N GLY A 151 0.63 3.70 -9.01
CA GLY A 151 0.22 2.35 -8.68
C GLY A 151 1.23 1.58 -7.82
N TRP A 152 2.53 1.71 -8.09
CA TRP A 152 3.58 0.98 -7.37
C TRP A 152 4.50 1.90 -6.56
N LEU A 153 5.03 2.98 -7.14
CA LEU A 153 6.00 3.84 -6.45
C LEU A 153 5.40 4.53 -5.22
N LEU A 154 4.32 5.30 -5.41
CA LEU A 154 3.64 6.00 -4.32
C LEU A 154 2.90 5.05 -3.36
N ARG A 155 2.46 3.89 -3.85
CA ARG A 155 1.62 2.97 -3.08
C ARG A 155 2.42 1.94 -2.27
N ALA A 156 3.52 1.43 -2.83
CA ALA A 156 4.29 0.34 -2.23
C ALA A 156 5.68 0.80 -1.78
N LEU A 157 6.41 1.56 -2.62
CA LEU A 157 7.77 1.97 -2.28
C LEU A 157 7.79 3.03 -1.17
N VAL A 158 7.00 4.10 -1.29
CA VAL A 158 7.00 5.20 -0.30
C VAL A 158 6.60 4.70 1.10
N PRO A 159 5.48 3.96 1.28
CA PRO A 159 5.16 3.40 2.59
C PRO A 159 6.17 2.34 3.06
N GLY A 160 6.75 1.57 2.12
CA GLY A 160 7.77 0.57 2.43
C GLY A 160 9.03 1.19 3.03
N ILE A 161 9.56 2.27 2.44
CA ILE A 161 10.74 2.98 2.95
C ILE A 161 10.47 3.56 4.35
N ILE A 162 9.30 4.18 4.53
CA ILE A 162 8.89 4.72 5.84
C ILE A 162 8.75 3.61 6.89
N GLY A 163 8.28 2.43 6.49
CA GLY A 163 8.17 1.27 7.38
C GLY A 163 9.50 0.63 7.78
N ILE A 164 10.57 0.82 7.00
CA ILE A 164 11.91 0.28 7.30
C ILE A 164 12.69 1.20 8.25
N LEU A 165 12.41 2.50 8.25
CA LEU A 165 13.03 3.50 9.13
C LEU A 165 13.05 3.12 10.64
N PRO A 166 11.95 2.63 11.25
CA PRO A 166 11.96 2.15 12.63
C PRO A 166 12.97 1.02 12.86
N MET A 167 13.17 0.15 11.87
CA MET A 167 14.11 -0.96 11.96
C MET A 167 15.57 -0.47 11.91
N VAL A 168 15.86 0.54 11.07
CA VAL A 168 17.19 1.17 11.01
C VAL A 168 17.48 1.96 12.28
N GLY A 169 16.47 2.63 12.85
CA GLY A 169 16.58 3.32 14.14
C GLY A 169 17.03 2.39 15.26
N ASN A 170 16.46 1.18 15.34
CA ASN A 170 16.84 0.17 16.34
C ASN A 170 18.28 -0.36 16.14
N VAL A 171 18.76 -0.48 14.90
CA VAL A 171 20.15 -0.91 14.65
C VAL A 171 21.14 0.20 15.02
N PHE A 172 20.80 1.47 14.74
CA PHE A 172 21.66 2.61 15.05
C PHE A 172 21.82 2.85 16.56
N THR A 173 20.77 2.61 17.37
CA THR A 173 20.87 2.74 18.83
C THR A 173 21.73 1.65 19.48
N ILE A 174 21.81 0.46 18.88
CA ILE A 174 22.67 -0.64 19.35
C ILE A 174 24.14 -0.41 18.99
N VAL A 175 24.43 0.25 17.86
CA VAL A 175 25.82 0.56 17.44
C VAL A 175 26.39 1.76 18.20
N ASN A 176 25.54 2.67 18.70
CA ASN A 176 25.94 3.86 19.47
C ASN A 176 25.90 3.67 21.00
N TYR A 177 25.70 2.44 21.47
CA TYR A 177 25.84 2.04 22.87
C TYR A 177 26.98 1.05 23.02
#